data_AF-A0A3D1E6K1-F1
#
_entry.id   AF-A0A3D1E6K1-F1
#
_cell.length_a   1.000
_cell.length_b   1.000
_cell.length_c   1.000
_cell.angle_alpha   90.00
_cell.angle_beta   90.00
_cell.angle_gamma   90.00
#
_symmetry.space_group_name_H-M   'P 1'
#
loop_
_entity.id
_entity.type
_entity.pdbx_description
1 polymer ?
#
loop_
_entity_poly.entity_id
_entity_poly.type
_entity_poly.pdbx_seq_one_letter_code
_entity_poly.pdbx_strand_id
1 'polypeptide(L)'
;MKREDRSLLVVTHLCQLLDFVSGFGGLIVPLVLWLTQKDKVWDMEEHGKKIVNFQLSMMLYALISIPLIFLGIGILALIAIGLIGLAFPIINAIKTSNGEPVDYPFSIKFFK
;
A
#
# COMPACT_ATOMS: atom_id res chain seq x y z
N MET A 1 26.15 5.43 4.05
CA MET A 1 25.69 6.31 2.95
C MET A 1 24.46 5.67 2.32
N LYS A 2 23.38 6.42 2.09
CA LYS A 2 22.18 5.88 1.41
C LYS A 2 22.47 5.70 -0.08
N ARG A 3 21.91 4.65 -0.69
CA ARG A 3 21.98 4.38 -2.13
C ARG A 3 20.66 4.74 -2.81
N GLU A 4 20.71 5.08 -4.09
CA GLU A 4 19.53 5.13 -4.95
C GLU A 4 19.18 3.69 -5.37
N ASP A 5 17.92 3.31 -5.25
CA ASP A 5 17.45 1.95 -5.58
C ASP A 5 15.98 2.00 -6.02
N ARG A 6 15.76 2.54 -7.21
CA ARG A 6 14.40 2.75 -7.75
C ARG A 6 13.66 1.43 -7.95
N SER A 7 14.35 0.38 -8.36
CA SER A 7 13.77 -0.95 -8.53
C SER A 7 13.20 -1.48 -7.21
N LEU A 8 13.93 -1.30 -6.09
CA LEU A 8 13.41 -1.69 -4.78
C LEU A 8 12.17 -0.87 -4.38
N LEU A 9 12.13 0.44 -4.65
CA LEU A 9 10.95 1.26 -4.39
C LEU A 9 9.74 0.77 -5.20
N VAL A 10 9.93 0.50 -6.50
CA VAL A 10 8.89 -0.08 -7.39
C VAL A 10 8.39 -1.42 -6.84
N VAL A 11 9.31 -2.32 -6.45
CA VAL A 11 8.95 -3.62 -5.85
C VAL A 11 8.16 -3.43 -4.57
N THR A 12 8.54 -2.46 -3.72
CA THR A 12 7.83 -2.17 -2.48
C THR A 12 6.37 -1.77 -2.75
N HIS A 13 6.12 -1.02 -3.83
CA HIS A 13 4.75 -0.74 -4.28
C HIS A 13 4.04 -2.01 -4.74
N LEU A 14 4.64 -2.80 -5.63
CA LEU A 14 4.01 -3.99 -6.23
C LEU A 14 3.76 -5.11 -5.22
N CYS A 15 4.58 -5.24 -4.17
CA CYS A 15 4.40 -6.22 -3.11
C CYS A 15 3.06 -6.08 -2.37
N GLN A 16 2.40 -4.91 -2.44
CA GLN A 16 1.04 -4.74 -1.93
C GLN A 16 0.03 -5.71 -2.58
N LEU A 17 0.26 -6.12 -3.82
CA LEU A 17 -0.61 -7.07 -4.51
C LEU A 17 -0.60 -8.48 -3.89
N LEU A 18 0.31 -8.77 -2.95
CA LEU A 18 0.33 -10.01 -2.19
C LEU A 18 -0.91 -10.18 -1.29
N ASP A 19 -1.68 -9.12 -1.03
CA ASP A 19 -2.98 -9.24 -0.36
C ASP A 19 -3.96 -10.11 -1.15
N PHE A 20 -3.91 -10.12 -2.48
CA PHE A 20 -4.76 -10.97 -3.30
C PHE A 20 -4.39 -12.46 -3.21
N VAL A 21 -3.20 -12.78 -2.69
CA VAL A 21 -2.72 -14.17 -2.53
C VAL A 21 -2.86 -14.63 -1.08
N SER A 22 -2.53 -13.76 -0.13
CA SER A 22 -2.38 -14.11 1.29
C SER A 22 -3.36 -13.39 2.21
N GLY A 23 -4.04 -12.33 1.74
CA GLY A 23 -4.93 -11.48 2.53
C GLY A 23 -4.23 -10.42 3.40
N PHE A 24 -2.93 -10.56 3.66
CA PHE A 24 -2.17 -9.65 4.54
C PHE A 24 -0.71 -9.40 4.11
N GLY A 25 -0.20 -10.15 3.13
CA GLY A 25 1.18 -10.05 2.67
C GLY A 25 1.51 -8.70 2.06
N GLY A 26 0.52 -7.98 1.54
CA GLY A 26 0.66 -6.63 1.02
C GLY A 26 0.85 -5.56 2.10
N LEU A 27 0.55 -5.86 3.36
CA LEU A 27 0.98 -5.05 4.51
C LEU A 27 2.36 -5.51 5.03
N ILE A 28 2.51 -6.81 5.28
CA ILE A 28 3.70 -7.35 5.97
C ILE A 28 4.98 -7.15 5.15
N VAL A 29 4.95 -7.45 3.85
CA VAL A 29 6.17 -7.36 3.02
C VAL A 29 6.65 -5.91 2.89
N PRO A 30 5.80 -4.92 2.53
CA PRO A 30 6.23 -3.53 2.51
C PRO A 30 6.67 -2.99 3.87
N LEU A 31 6.06 -3.42 4.97
CA LEU A 31 6.49 -3.04 6.32
C LEU A 31 7.91 -3.55 6.61
N VAL A 32 8.22 -4.80 6.29
CA VAL A 32 9.57 -5.37 6.45
C VAL A 32 10.57 -4.65 5.54
N LEU A 33 10.23 -4.42 4.27
CA LEU A 33 11.09 -3.68 3.34
C LEU A 33 11.37 -2.27 3.86
N TRP A 34 10.34 -1.54 4.30
CA TRP A 34 10.50 -0.21 4.85
C TRP A 34 11.40 -0.21 6.10
N LEU A 35 11.10 -1.04 7.10
CA LEU A 35 11.86 -1.06 8.36
C LEU A 35 13.33 -1.47 8.17
N THR A 36 13.62 -2.34 7.21
CA THR A 36 14.99 -2.84 6.97
C THR A 36 15.81 -1.98 6.00
N GLN A 37 15.15 -1.16 5.18
CA GLN A 37 15.79 -0.40 4.10
C GLN A 37 15.70 1.13 4.26
N LYS A 38 14.87 1.67 5.17
CA LYS A 38 14.67 3.12 5.38
C LYS A 38 15.97 3.91 5.58
N ASP A 39 16.96 3.31 6.25
CA ASP A 39 18.25 3.94 6.56
C ASP A 39 19.30 3.71 5.46
N LYS A 40 18.98 2.87 4.47
CA LYS A 40 19.90 2.42 3.41
C LYS A 40 19.55 2.95 2.02
N VAL A 41 18.29 3.27 1.76
CA VAL A 41 17.80 3.64 0.42
C VAL A 41 17.13 5.02 0.47
N TRP A 42 17.44 5.87 -0.51
CA TRP A 42 16.77 7.16 -0.68
C TRP A 42 15.27 6.97 -0.91
N ASP A 43 14.45 7.87 -0.37
CA ASP A 43 12.97 7.89 -0.46
C ASP A 43 12.22 6.69 0.13
N MET A 44 12.91 5.62 0.54
CA MET A 44 12.30 4.44 1.16
C MET A 44 11.45 4.77 2.38
N GLU A 45 11.84 5.76 3.18
CA GLU A 45 11.05 6.17 4.33
C GLU A 45 9.70 6.79 3.93
N GLU A 46 9.69 7.64 2.91
CA GLU A 46 8.46 8.29 2.43
C GLU A 46 7.52 7.27 1.78
N HIS A 47 8.04 6.47 0.85
CA HIS A 47 7.27 5.45 0.15
C HIS A 47 6.72 4.40 1.13
N GLY A 48 7.57 3.92 2.05
CA GLY A 48 7.19 2.94 3.07
C GLY A 48 6.06 3.43 3.96
N LYS A 49 6.14 4.67 4.48
CA LYS A 49 5.06 5.27 5.29
C LYS A 49 3.75 5.38 4.51
N LYS A 50 3.80 5.89 3.28
CA LYS A 50 2.60 6.04 2.42
C LYS A 50 1.93 4.69 2.14
N ILE A 51 2.72 3.67 1.82
CA ILE A 51 2.24 2.31 1.57
C ILE A 51 1.62 1.70 2.82
N VAL A 52 2.31 1.74 3.96
CA VAL A 52 1.80 1.15 5.21
C VAL A 52 0.53 1.88 5.67
N ASN A 53 0.47 3.21 5.55
CA ASN A 53 -0.73 3.99 5.82
C ASN A 53 -1.91 3.54 4.94
N PHE A 54 -1.67 3.36 3.64
CA PHE A 54 -2.69 2.90 2.70
C PHE A 54 -3.19 1.51 3.07
N GLN A 55 -2.28 0.57 3.35
CA GLN A 55 -2.62 -0.81 3.66
C GLN A 55 -3.43 -0.93 4.95
N LEU A 56 -3.01 -0.26 6.01
CA LEU A 56 -3.79 -0.20 7.26
C LEU A 56 -5.18 0.43 7.03
N SER A 57 -5.28 1.42 6.16
CA SER A 57 -6.57 2.05 5.81
C SER A 57 -7.48 1.08 5.06
N MET A 58 -6.96 0.39 4.03
CA MET A 58 -7.73 -0.58 3.25
C MET A 58 -8.21 -1.74 4.13
N MET A 59 -7.36 -2.26 5.02
CA MET A 59 -7.73 -3.28 5.99
C MET A 59 -8.83 -2.80 6.95
N LEU A 60 -8.71 -1.57 7.46
CA LEU A 60 -9.73 -0.99 8.33
C LEU A 60 -11.08 -0.84 7.61
N TYR A 61 -11.07 -0.33 6.37
CA TYR A 61 -12.29 -0.19 5.57
C TYR A 61 -12.91 -1.55 5.24
N ALA A 62 -12.09 -2.57 4.96
CA ALA A 62 -12.55 -3.93 4.72
C ALA A 62 -13.21 -4.52 5.98
N LEU A 63 -12.59 -4.33 7.15
CA LEU A 63 -13.13 -4.79 8.43
C LEU A 63 -14.48 -4.13 8.75
N ILE A 64 -14.61 -2.82 8.54
CA ILE A 64 -15.87 -2.09 8.72
C ILE A 64 -16.93 -2.55 7.72
N SER A 65 -16.52 -2.99 6.52
CA SER A 65 -17.46 -3.45 5.49
C SER A 65 -18.12 -4.78 5.85
N ILE A 66 -17.50 -5.62 6.68
CA ILE A 66 -18.05 -6.93 7.09
C ILE A 66 -19.45 -6.81 7.74
N PRO A 67 -19.65 -6.03 8.83
CA PRO A 67 -21.00 -5.86 9.39
C PRO A 67 -21.96 -5.14 8.42
N LEU A 68 -21.45 -4.30 7.53
CA LEU A 68 -22.28 -3.63 6.51
C LEU A 68 -22.79 -4.57 5.42
N ILE A 69 -22.28 -5.80 5.32
CA ILE A 69 -22.81 -6.83 4.41
C ILE A 69 -24.26 -7.15 4.78
N PHE A 70 -24.61 -7.17 6.06
CA PHE A 70 -25.99 -7.43 6.52
C PHE A 70 -26.98 -6.34 6.05
N LEU A 71 -26.47 -5.16 5.66
CA LEU A 71 -27.23 -4.05 5.10
C LEU A 71 -27.16 -4.00 3.55
N GLY A 72 -26.55 -5.00 2.91
CA GLY A 72 -26.39 -5.10 1.45
C GLY A 72 -25.28 -4.22 0.85
N ILE A 73 -24.89 -3.13 1.50
CA ILE A 73 -23.86 -2.21 0.98
C ILE A 73 -22.41 -2.69 1.21
N GLY A 74 -22.17 -3.59 2.16
CA GLY A 74 -20.81 -4.05 2.49
C GLY A 74 -20.11 -4.75 1.33
N ILE A 75 -20.84 -5.48 0.49
CA ILE A 75 -20.26 -6.15 -0.69
C ILE A 75 -19.76 -5.12 -1.72
N LEU A 76 -20.54 -4.07 -1.98
CA LEU A 76 -20.14 -2.99 -2.88
C LEU A 76 -18.89 -2.27 -2.37
N ALA A 77 -18.80 -2.04 -1.06
CA ALA A 77 -17.63 -1.46 -0.42
C ALA A 77 -16.39 -2.35 -0.57
N LEU A 78 -16.52 -3.66 -0.33
CA LEU A 78 -15.41 -4.61 -0.51
C LEU A 78 -14.91 -4.68 -1.96
N ILE A 79 -15.81 -4.64 -2.95
CA ILE A 79 -15.44 -4.57 -4.37
C ILE A 79 -14.65 -3.29 -4.65
N ALA A 80 -15.12 -2.13 -4.17
CA ALA A 80 -14.43 -0.86 -4.35
C ALA A 80 -13.04 -0.88 -3.70
N ILE A 81 -12.91 -1.40 -2.47
CA ILE A 81 -11.63 -1.56 -1.78
C ILE A 81 -10.69 -2.47 -2.58
N GLY A 82 -11.18 -3.60 -3.11
CA GLY A 82 -10.38 -4.48 -3.95
C GLY A 82 -9.87 -3.79 -5.22
N LEU A 83 -10.70 -3.02 -5.90
CA LEU A 83 -10.30 -2.27 -7.11
C LEU A 83 -9.26 -1.17 -6.78
N ILE A 84 -9.46 -0.44 -5.68
CA ILE A 84 -8.53 0.58 -5.19
C ILE A 84 -7.19 -0.06 -4.78
N GLY A 85 -7.25 -1.16 -4.03
CA GLY A 85 -6.09 -1.96 -3.60
C GLY A 85 -5.33 -2.62 -4.75
N LEU A 86 -5.96 -2.82 -5.91
CA LEU A 86 -5.29 -3.28 -7.13
C LEU A 86 -4.66 -2.13 -7.92
N ALA A 87 -5.44 -1.07 -8.16
CA ALA A 87 -5.05 0.01 -9.06
C ALA A 87 -3.91 0.88 -8.49
N PHE A 88 -4.00 1.31 -7.23
CA PHE A 88 -3.04 2.27 -6.68
C PHE A 88 -1.62 1.73 -6.49
N PRO A 89 -1.39 0.46 -6.08
CA PRO A 89 -0.06 -0.13 -6.11
C PRO A 89 0.58 -0.11 -7.50
N ILE A 90 -0.18 -0.44 -8.55
CA ILE A 90 0.30 -0.45 -9.94
C ILE A 90 0.61 0.97 -10.42
N ILE A 91 -0.31 1.91 -10.22
CA ILE A 91 -0.13 3.32 -10.62
C ILE A 91 1.09 3.92 -9.92
N ASN A 92 1.23 3.72 -8.60
CA ASN A 92 2.38 4.27 -7.87
C ASN A 92 3.68 3.55 -8.18
N ALA A 93 3.67 2.26 -8.54
CA ALA A 93 4.84 1.58 -9.05
C ALA A 93 5.32 2.21 -10.36
N ILE A 94 4.41 2.49 -11.30
CA ILE A 94 4.74 3.17 -12.57
C ILE A 94 5.28 4.58 -12.31
N LYS A 95 4.61 5.38 -11.47
CA LYS A 95 5.06 6.72 -11.07
C LYS A 95 6.46 6.69 -10.45
N THR A 96 6.70 5.75 -9.53
CA THR A 96 8.01 5.55 -8.90
C THR A 96 9.08 5.24 -9.94
N SER A 97 8.77 4.40 -10.93
CA SER A 97 9.69 4.09 -12.04
C SER A 97 10.07 5.34 -12.86
N ASN A 98 9.11 6.25 -13.05
CA ASN A 98 9.32 7.52 -13.75
C ASN A 98 9.98 8.61 -12.88
N GLY A 99 10.15 8.39 -11.57
CA GLY A 99 10.61 9.42 -10.64
C GLY A 99 9.54 10.47 -10.31
N GLU A 100 8.27 10.14 -10.52
CA GLU A 100 7.13 10.98 -10.17
C GLU A 100 6.70 10.78 -8.71
N PRO A 101 6.10 11.81 -8.08
CA PRO A 101 5.61 11.69 -6.71
C PRO A 101 4.46 10.67 -6.61
N VAL A 102 4.55 9.81 -5.59
CA VAL A 102 3.52 8.81 -5.28
C VAL A 102 2.44 9.35 -4.35
N ASP A 103 1.20 8.90 -4.55
CA ASP A 103 0.04 9.31 -3.75
C ASP A 103 -0.97 8.18 -3.56
N TYR A 104 -1.56 8.12 -2.37
CA TYR A 104 -2.61 7.16 -2.00
C TYR A 104 -3.81 7.93 -1.42
N PRO A 105 -4.78 8.34 -2.27
CA PRO A 105 -5.82 9.33 -1.92
C PRO A 105 -6.90 8.86 -0.93
N PHE A 106 -6.77 7.68 -0.33
CA PHE A 106 -7.71 7.16 0.69
C PHE A 106 -7.00 6.70 1.97
N SER A 107 -5.74 7.09 2.13
CA SER A 107 -4.90 6.72 3.26
C SER A 107 -5.11 7.63 4.46
N ILE A 108 -5.41 7.02 5.59
CA ILE A 108 -5.29 7.62 6.92
C ILE A 108 -3.81 7.68 7.28
N LYS A 109 -3.32 8.85 7.70
CA LYS A 109 -1.90 9.07 8.06
C LYS A 109 -1.62 8.60 9.49
N PHE A 110 -1.42 7.30 9.69
CA PHE A 110 -0.95 6.74 10.96
C PHE A 110 0.49 7.14 11.25
N PHE A 111 1.34 7.10 10.22
CA PHE A 111 2.72 7.56 10.26
C PHE A 111 2.86 8.86 9.46
N LYS A 112 3.52 9.86 10.05
CA LYS A 112 3.80 11.17 9.44
C LYS A 112 5.14 11.19 8.70
#